data_AF-A0AAD9Y8F1-F1
#
_entry.id   AF-A0AAD9Y8F1-F1
#
_cell.length_a   1.000
_cell.length_b   1.000
_cell.length_c   1.000
_cell.angle_alpha   90.00
_cell.angle_beta   90.00
_cell.angle_gamma   90.00
#
_symmetry.space_group_name_H-M   'P 1'
#
loop_
_entity.id
_entity.type
_entity.pdbx_description
1 polymer ?
#
loop_
_entity_poly.entity_id
_entity_poly.type
_entity_poly.pdbx_seq_one_letter_code
_entity_poly.pdbx_strand_id
1 'polypeptide(L)'
;MSQRNWAEKPSGYKPARVDDVDEESPRPDAVEYKRYNLFTCNEWGLEIVTSIGSLAILAVVAYIFSDVDGKPLSAWTLPISLNALVSVLTTTASAAIMHGVSAFISQLKWLHFKNGPQKLEHLEKFDGASRGPWGSLKFLVSMKLNLATIGALITIVRLGLSPLAQQVVKIDERSVNSTIDENVTFGFAHAYNRGVIFADLRTFSGGIPQDPNMQAAILQGLYNISTPATFACPVSCKWQGSYVSLGFTTECRDVTQTTLQSQVCEHPTDSIENCNMTTPGNIGLSSHRQHTEWGTRYQMNVSLSKRPDEFPELARFAIYRASPDHNFQLLDVNVTECSLSLAAFNYTDAQSNGTAFAFGDTQEIDLGGKEFWSITNRSYFFDGTRFTSNSKATNLPAFELCYDDLQALQDFFRSEAITTEWVDGSAAASAIKSILPPILVNLVIFFLGFDYWLTRKYGKSNTMVNDVIPTS
;
A
#
# COMPACT_ATOMS: atom_id res chain seq x y z
N MET A 1 -58.51 36.44 -45.12
CA MET A 1 -58.03 35.05 -45.33
C MET A 1 -57.86 34.43 -43.95
N SER A 2 -58.43 33.23 -43.72
CA SER A 2 -58.43 32.46 -42.45
C SER A 2 -59.33 32.96 -41.32
N GLN A 3 -60.37 32.19 -40.97
CA GLN A 3 -60.56 31.59 -39.62
C GLN A 3 -61.84 30.71 -39.53
N ARG A 4 -61.64 29.52 -38.91
CA ARG A 4 -62.47 28.71 -38.00
C ARG A 4 -63.98 28.47 -38.26
N ASN A 5 -64.42 27.20 -38.16
CA ASN A 5 -65.02 26.62 -36.94
C ASN A 5 -65.47 25.15 -37.14
N TRP A 6 -65.66 24.47 -36.01
CA TRP A 6 -65.91 23.03 -35.81
C TRP A 6 -67.37 22.58 -36.03
N ALA A 7 -67.55 21.32 -36.48
CA ALA A 7 -68.51 20.26 -36.08
C ALA A 7 -68.59 19.22 -37.25
N GLU A 8 -68.62 17.89 -37.09
CA GLU A 8 -69.58 17.04 -36.36
C GLU A 8 -69.03 15.59 -36.21
N LYS A 9 -69.45 14.88 -35.16
CA LYS A 9 -69.19 13.45 -34.91
C LYS A 9 -70.11 12.56 -35.74
N PRO A 10 -69.64 11.44 -36.34
CA PRO A 10 -70.53 10.35 -36.72
C PRO A 10 -70.82 9.41 -35.55
N SER A 11 -72.10 9.09 -35.46
CA SER A 11 -72.83 8.31 -34.47
C SER A 11 -72.70 6.79 -34.69
N GLY A 12 -72.62 6.05 -33.57
CA GLY A 12 -73.33 4.79 -33.38
C GLY A 12 -72.72 3.50 -33.93
N TYR A 13 -72.00 2.77 -33.08
CA TYR A 13 -71.88 1.31 -33.21
C TYR A 13 -73.16 0.68 -32.63
N LYS A 14 -73.99 0.04 -33.46
CA LYS A 14 -75.17 -0.70 -32.99
C LYS A 14 -74.70 -1.99 -32.31
N PRO A 15 -75.18 -2.33 -31.11
CA PRO A 15 -74.94 -3.65 -30.52
C PRO A 15 -75.63 -4.71 -31.37
N ALA A 16 -74.97 -5.84 -31.60
CA ALA A 16 -75.56 -7.01 -32.23
C ALA A 16 -76.76 -7.47 -31.39
N ARG A 17 -77.92 -7.65 -32.05
CA ARG A 17 -79.15 -8.15 -31.45
C ARG A 17 -79.02 -9.66 -31.30
N VAL A 18 -79.48 -10.19 -30.17
CA VAL A 18 -79.34 -11.60 -29.75
C VAL A 18 -80.27 -12.55 -30.53
N ASP A 19 -80.99 -12.05 -31.55
CA ASP A 19 -82.06 -12.77 -32.23
C ASP A 19 -81.61 -13.56 -33.47
N ASP A 20 -80.31 -13.58 -33.81
CA ASP A 20 -79.75 -14.40 -34.90
C ASP A 20 -78.95 -15.60 -34.35
N VAL A 21 -79.51 -16.31 -33.37
CA VAL A 21 -79.08 -17.67 -33.03
C VAL A 21 -80.19 -18.58 -33.52
N ASP A 22 -79.90 -19.38 -34.56
CA ASP A 22 -80.79 -20.44 -35.01
C ASP A 22 -81.21 -21.29 -33.79
N GLU A 23 -82.51 -21.30 -33.53
CA GLU A 23 -83.13 -22.10 -32.47
C GLU A 23 -83.06 -23.58 -32.88
N GLU A 24 -81.94 -24.23 -32.58
CA GLU A 24 -81.83 -25.68 -32.70
C GLU A 24 -82.80 -26.34 -31.72
N SER A 25 -83.76 -27.08 -32.28
CA SER A 25 -84.74 -27.91 -31.58
C SER A 25 -84.10 -28.74 -30.45
N PRO A 26 -84.72 -28.84 -29.25
CA PRO A 26 -84.11 -29.53 -28.12
C PRO A 26 -83.99 -31.03 -28.41
N ARG A 27 -82.77 -31.52 -28.64
CA ARG A 27 -82.48 -32.96 -28.63
C ARG A 27 -82.54 -33.46 -27.17
N PRO A 28 -83.29 -34.54 -26.88
CA PRO A 28 -83.48 -35.02 -25.53
C PRO A 28 -82.36 -35.99 -25.14
N ASP A 29 -81.12 -35.53 -25.14
CA ASP A 29 -80.01 -36.29 -24.57
C ASP A 29 -79.32 -35.43 -23.52
N ALA A 30 -79.70 -35.63 -22.26
CA ALA A 30 -78.98 -35.09 -21.13
C ALA A 30 -77.53 -35.59 -21.21
N VAL A 31 -76.61 -34.71 -21.62
CA VAL A 31 -75.18 -34.97 -21.45
C VAL A 31 -74.93 -35.04 -19.95
N GLU A 32 -74.89 -36.26 -19.43
CA GLU A 32 -74.48 -36.53 -18.07
C GLU A 32 -73.03 -36.06 -17.93
N TYR A 33 -72.84 -34.86 -17.36
CA TYR A 33 -71.52 -34.36 -16.98
C TYR A 33 -70.99 -35.23 -15.85
N LYS A 34 -70.35 -36.34 -16.23
CA LYS A 34 -69.65 -37.22 -15.31
C LYS A 34 -68.52 -36.41 -14.67
N ARG A 35 -68.70 -35.99 -13.41
CA ARG A 35 -67.61 -35.40 -12.63
C ARG A 35 -66.50 -36.44 -12.48
N TYR A 36 -65.44 -36.25 -13.24
CA TYR A 36 -64.18 -36.95 -13.01
C TYR A 36 -63.65 -36.54 -11.63
N ASN A 37 -63.16 -37.51 -10.86
CA ASN A 37 -62.50 -37.23 -9.58
C ASN A 37 -61.31 -36.29 -9.81
N LEU A 38 -61.21 -35.26 -8.98
CA LEU A 38 -60.25 -34.14 -9.01
C LEU A 38 -58.76 -34.52 -8.88
N PHE A 39 -58.38 -35.79 -9.03
CA PHE A 39 -57.01 -36.27 -8.85
C PHE A 39 -56.70 -37.40 -9.84
N THR A 40 -56.63 -37.07 -11.13
CA THR A 40 -56.04 -37.97 -12.12
C THR A 40 -54.63 -37.47 -12.43
N CYS A 41 -53.60 -38.29 -12.16
CA CYS A 41 -52.18 -37.97 -12.42
C CYS A 41 -51.89 -37.57 -13.88
N ASN A 42 -52.84 -37.80 -14.80
CA ASN A 42 -52.73 -37.48 -16.22
C ASN A 42 -52.94 -35.98 -16.54
N GLU A 43 -53.60 -35.21 -15.67
CA GLU A 43 -53.88 -33.78 -15.92
C GLU A 43 -52.97 -32.81 -15.16
N TRP A 44 -52.40 -33.23 -14.02
CA TRP A 44 -51.58 -32.39 -13.14
C TRP A 44 -50.16 -32.93 -12.90
N GLY A 45 -49.80 -34.02 -13.58
CA GLY A 45 -48.55 -34.73 -13.35
C GLY A 45 -47.32 -33.84 -13.63
N LEU A 46 -47.36 -33.05 -14.70
CA LEU A 46 -46.25 -32.18 -15.08
C LEU A 46 -46.05 -31.05 -14.06
N GLU A 47 -47.13 -30.41 -13.60
CA GLU A 47 -47.08 -29.34 -12.60
C GLU A 47 -46.49 -29.84 -11.28
N ILE A 48 -46.92 -31.03 -10.84
CA ILE A 48 -46.41 -31.67 -9.61
C ILE A 48 -44.93 -32.01 -9.77
N VAL A 49 -44.53 -32.63 -10.88
CA VAL A 49 -43.12 -32.99 -11.14
C VAL A 49 -42.25 -31.74 -11.21
N THR A 50 -42.66 -30.69 -11.92
CA THR A 50 -41.90 -29.43 -12.00
C THR A 50 -41.79 -28.72 -10.65
N SER A 51 -42.82 -28.81 -9.81
CA SER A 51 -42.83 -28.19 -8.48
C SER A 51 -41.91 -28.94 -7.51
N ILE A 52 -41.99 -30.27 -7.49
CA ILE A 52 -41.09 -31.12 -6.68
C ILE A 52 -39.64 -30.95 -7.14
N GLY A 53 -39.40 -30.93 -8.46
CA GLY A 53 -38.08 -30.69 -9.04
C GLY A 53 -37.51 -29.33 -8.64
N SER A 54 -38.30 -28.26 -8.68
CA SER A 54 -37.88 -26.94 -8.21
C SER A 54 -37.49 -26.96 -6.73
N LEU A 55 -38.27 -27.62 -5.88
CA LEU A 55 -37.99 -27.73 -4.45
C LEU A 55 -36.69 -28.50 -4.19
N ALA A 56 -36.48 -29.60 -4.91
CA ALA A 56 -35.25 -30.38 -4.84
C ALA A 56 -34.02 -29.56 -5.25
N ILE A 57 -34.11 -28.78 -6.33
CA ILE A 57 -33.00 -27.91 -6.77
C ILE A 57 -32.69 -26.84 -5.72
N LEU A 58 -33.70 -26.22 -5.11
CA LEU A 58 -33.48 -25.26 -4.02
C LEU A 58 -32.83 -25.90 -2.79
N ALA A 59 -33.21 -27.13 -2.44
CA ALA A 59 -32.56 -27.88 -1.37
C ALA A 59 -31.08 -28.17 -1.69
N VAL A 60 -30.75 -28.48 -2.95
CA VAL A 60 -29.36 -28.64 -3.41
C VAL A 60 -28.58 -27.34 -3.27
N VAL A 61 -29.15 -26.20 -3.65
CA VAL A 61 -28.50 -24.88 -3.46
C VAL A 61 -28.24 -24.59 -1.99
N ALA A 62 -29.22 -24.85 -1.11
CA ALA A 62 -29.05 -24.67 0.33
C ALA A 62 -27.98 -25.61 0.92
N TYR A 63 -27.92 -26.86 0.44
CA TYR A 63 -26.88 -27.81 0.82
C TYR A 63 -25.49 -27.33 0.38
N ILE A 64 -25.35 -26.85 -0.85
CA ILE A 64 -24.08 -26.30 -1.35
C ILE A 64 -23.63 -25.14 -0.46
N PHE A 65 -24.52 -24.20 -0.12
CA PHE A 65 -24.19 -23.09 0.78
C PHE A 65 -23.73 -23.56 2.16
N SER A 66 -24.39 -24.56 2.74
CA SER A 66 -23.98 -25.14 4.03
C SER A 66 -22.63 -25.85 3.94
N ASP A 67 -22.37 -26.56 2.83
CA ASP A 67 -21.11 -27.28 2.65
C ASP A 67 -19.92 -26.35 2.38
N VAL A 68 -20.11 -25.27 1.63
CA VAL A 68 -19.01 -24.34 1.30
C VAL A 68 -18.75 -23.31 2.39
N ASP A 69 -19.63 -23.18 3.39
CA ASP A 69 -19.47 -22.20 4.46
C ASP A 69 -18.19 -22.46 5.27
N GLY A 70 -17.40 -21.41 5.45
CA GLY A 70 -16.12 -21.46 6.14
C GLY A 70 -14.98 -22.24 5.45
N LYS A 71 -15.18 -22.80 4.25
CA LYS A 71 -14.13 -23.54 3.51
C LYS A 71 -13.32 -22.62 2.58
N PRO A 72 -12.02 -22.88 2.38
CA PRO A 72 -11.22 -22.13 1.42
C PRO A 72 -11.70 -22.40 -0.01
N LEU A 73 -11.60 -21.40 -0.89
CA LEU A 73 -11.97 -21.55 -2.30
C LEU A 73 -11.18 -22.66 -3.01
N SER A 74 -9.96 -22.97 -2.55
CA SER A 74 -9.15 -24.07 -3.06
C SER A 74 -9.75 -25.46 -2.83
N ALA A 75 -10.69 -25.61 -1.88
CA ALA A 75 -11.40 -26.86 -1.66
C ALA A 75 -12.49 -27.13 -2.72
N TRP A 76 -12.82 -26.13 -3.54
CA TRP A 76 -13.79 -26.28 -4.63
C TRP A 76 -13.14 -26.98 -5.84
N THR A 77 -13.54 -28.22 -6.10
CA THR A 77 -12.90 -29.09 -7.12
C THR A 77 -13.62 -29.11 -8.46
N LEU A 78 -14.82 -28.53 -8.57
CA LEU A 78 -15.57 -28.52 -9.81
C LEU A 78 -14.99 -27.50 -10.82
N PRO A 79 -15.03 -27.80 -12.13
CA PRO A 79 -14.50 -26.91 -13.17
C PRO A 79 -15.34 -25.64 -13.40
N ILE A 80 -16.55 -25.59 -12.83
CA ILE A 80 -17.47 -24.46 -12.93
C ILE A 80 -17.35 -23.63 -11.65
N SER A 81 -17.28 -22.30 -11.75
CA SER A 81 -17.23 -21.44 -10.56
C SER A 81 -18.49 -21.60 -9.71
N LEU A 82 -18.35 -21.44 -8.39
CA LEU A 82 -19.47 -21.54 -7.44
C LEU A 82 -20.64 -20.61 -7.84
N ASN A 83 -20.33 -19.37 -8.22
CA ASN A 83 -21.32 -18.39 -8.68
C ASN A 83 -22.05 -18.83 -9.96
N ALA A 84 -21.33 -19.40 -10.92
CA ALA A 84 -21.94 -19.91 -12.14
C ALA A 84 -22.87 -21.10 -11.84
N LEU A 85 -22.45 -22.04 -10.98
CA LEU A 85 -23.29 -23.17 -10.60
C LEU A 85 -24.58 -22.72 -9.90
N VAL A 86 -24.47 -21.83 -8.90
CA VAL A 86 -25.64 -21.26 -8.19
C VAL A 86 -26.57 -20.53 -9.16
N SER A 87 -26.03 -19.78 -10.13
CA SER A 87 -26.82 -19.09 -11.15
C SER A 87 -27.62 -20.07 -12.02
N VAL A 88 -26.99 -21.16 -12.48
CA VAL A 88 -27.66 -22.17 -13.32
C VAL A 88 -28.76 -22.89 -12.53
N LEU A 89 -28.47 -23.31 -11.30
CA LEU A 89 -29.43 -24.03 -10.46
C LEU A 89 -30.64 -23.15 -10.11
N THR A 90 -30.42 -21.90 -9.68
CA THR A 90 -31.52 -20.98 -9.33
C THR A 90 -32.34 -20.54 -10.54
N THR A 91 -31.72 -20.39 -11.71
CA THR A 91 -32.43 -20.14 -12.98
C THR A 91 -33.30 -21.34 -13.35
N THR A 92 -32.78 -22.56 -13.21
CA THR A 92 -33.52 -23.79 -13.52
C THR A 92 -34.69 -24.00 -12.56
N ALA A 93 -34.48 -23.80 -11.25
CA ALA A 93 -35.56 -23.81 -10.26
C ALA A 93 -36.63 -22.75 -10.57
N SER A 94 -36.22 -21.53 -10.93
CA SER A 94 -37.15 -20.46 -11.32
C SER A 94 -37.98 -20.81 -12.55
N ALA A 95 -37.38 -21.45 -13.55
CA ALA A 95 -38.12 -21.91 -14.73
C ALA A 95 -39.14 -23.00 -14.36
N ALA A 96 -38.73 -23.96 -13.53
CA ALA A 96 -39.56 -25.08 -13.11
C ALA A 96 -40.77 -24.63 -12.28
N ILE A 97 -40.59 -23.76 -11.27
CA ILE A 97 -41.71 -23.25 -10.47
C ILE A 97 -42.68 -22.39 -11.31
N MET A 98 -42.17 -21.70 -12.34
CA MET A 98 -42.99 -20.81 -13.17
C MET A 98 -43.89 -21.53 -14.15
N HIS A 99 -43.53 -22.76 -14.52
CA HIS A 99 -44.44 -23.65 -15.23
C HIS A 99 -45.75 -23.84 -14.44
N GLY A 100 -45.66 -24.24 -13.17
CA GLY A 100 -46.82 -24.44 -12.30
C GLY A 100 -47.58 -23.15 -11.97
N VAL A 101 -46.87 -22.05 -11.72
CA VAL A 101 -47.51 -20.75 -11.42
C VAL A 101 -48.30 -20.20 -12.61
N SER A 102 -47.79 -20.35 -13.83
CA SER A 102 -48.52 -19.95 -15.04
C SER A 102 -49.81 -20.76 -15.23
N ALA A 103 -49.73 -22.08 -15.04
CA ALA A 103 -50.90 -22.97 -15.09
C ALA A 103 -51.93 -22.61 -14.01
N PHE A 104 -51.49 -22.38 -12.77
CA PHE A 104 -52.34 -21.97 -11.65
C PHE A 104 -53.11 -20.68 -11.93
N ILE A 105 -52.43 -19.63 -12.42
CA ILE A 105 -53.08 -18.35 -12.80
C ILE A 105 -54.09 -18.60 -13.94
N SER A 106 -53.75 -19.43 -14.91
CA SER A 106 -54.59 -19.76 -16.07
C SER A 106 -55.86 -20.51 -15.68
N GLN A 107 -55.82 -21.34 -14.64
CA GLN A 107 -57.01 -22.00 -14.10
C GLN A 107 -57.88 -21.06 -13.27
N LEU A 108 -57.26 -20.20 -12.44
CA LEU A 108 -57.97 -19.20 -11.66
C LEU A 108 -58.72 -18.19 -12.53
N LYS A 109 -58.23 -17.95 -13.75
CA LYS A 109 -58.96 -17.20 -14.79
C LYS A 109 -60.37 -17.76 -14.97
N TRP A 110 -60.51 -19.06 -15.23
CA TRP A 110 -61.81 -19.69 -15.47
C TRP A 110 -62.69 -19.72 -14.22
N LEU A 111 -62.09 -19.91 -13.04
CA LEU A 111 -62.82 -19.82 -11.77
C LEU A 111 -63.41 -18.43 -11.53
N HIS A 112 -62.70 -17.36 -11.94
CA HIS A 112 -63.17 -15.98 -11.83
C HIS A 112 -64.43 -15.73 -12.69
N PHE A 113 -64.48 -16.28 -13.90
CA PHE A 113 -65.64 -16.15 -14.81
C PHE A 113 -66.79 -17.12 -14.48
N LYS A 114 -66.51 -18.22 -13.77
CA LYS A 114 -67.55 -19.16 -13.32
C LYS A 114 -68.52 -18.54 -12.32
N ASN A 115 -68.05 -17.58 -11.51
CA ASN A 115 -68.83 -16.99 -10.41
C ASN A 115 -69.79 -15.85 -10.86
N GLY A 116 -69.92 -15.59 -12.16
CA GLY A 116 -70.89 -14.64 -12.71
C GLY A 116 -70.34 -13.83 -13.90
N PRO A 117 -71.14 -12.91 -14.47
CA PRO A 117 -70.70 -12.06 -15.58
C PRO A 117 -69.57 -11.14 -15.13
N GLN A 118 -68.44 -11.16 -15.84
CA GLN A 118 -67.26 -10.34 -15.55
C GLN A 118 -66.89 -9.49 -16.77
N LYS A 119 -66.19 -8.38 -16.54
CA LYS A 119 -65.67 -7.53 -17.63
C LYS A 119 -64.69 -8.31 -18.49
N LEU A 120 -64.76 -8.17 -19.81
CA LEU A 120 -63.84 -8.85 -20.74
C LEU A 120 -62.37 -8.43 -20.52
N GLU A 121 -62.13 -7.19 -20.09
CA GLU A 121 -60.80 -6.67 -19.69
C GLU A 121 -60.12 -7.54 -18.61
N HIS A 122 -60.90 -8.23 -17.77
CA HIS A 122 -60.33 -9.12 -16.75
C HIS A 122 -59.63 -10.32 -17.39
N LEU A 123 -60.15 -10.82 -18.51
CA LEU A 123 -59.55 -11.95 -19.24
C LEU A 123 -58.13 -11.61 -19.68
N GLU A 124 -57.93 -10.42 -20.26
CA GLU A 124 -56.61 -9.94 -20.70
C GLU A 124 -55.65 -9.76 -19.52
N LYS A 125 -56.13 -9.24 -18.38
CA LYS A 125 -55.31 -9.10 -17.17
C LYS A 125 -54.81 -10.44 -16.64
N PHE A 126 -55.68 -11.46 -16.54
CA PHE A 126 -55.28 -12.81 -16.11
C PHE A 126 -54.30 -13.46 -17.09
N ASP A 127 -54.55 -13.32 -18.39
CA ASP A 127 -53.70 -13.87 -19.45
C ASP A 127 -52.33 -13.16 -19.54
N GLY A 128 -52.30 -11.86 -19.24
CA GLY A 128 -51.05 -11.12 -19.06
C GLY A 128 -50.28 -11.59 -17.84
N ALA A 129 -50.97 -11.81 -16.71
CA ALA A 129 -50.34 -12.21 -15.45
C ALA A 129 -49.65 -13.58 -15.50
N SER A 130 -50.17 -14.53 -16.29
CA SER A 130 -49.56 -15.86 -16.45
C SER A 130 -48.32 -15.87 -17.36
N ARG A 131 -48.17 -14.87 -18.23
CA ARG A 131 -47.08 -14.82 -19.23
C ARG A 131 -45.81 -14.11 -18.78
N GLY A 132 -45.85 -13.38 -17.67
CA GLY A 132 -44.62 -12.78 -17.15
C GLY A 132 -44.80 -11.63 -16.17
N PRO A 133 -43.68 -11.10 -15.65
CA PRO A 133 -43.65 -10.16 -14.54
C PRO A 133 -44.35 -8.83 -14.85
N TRP A 134 -44.28 -8.35 -16.10
CA TRP A 134 -44.94 -7.11 -16.49
C TRP A 134 -46.47 -7.24 -16.44
N GLY A 135 -47.01 -8.36 -16.92
CA GLY A 135 -48.44 -8.65 -16.82
C GLY A 135 -48.88 -8.88 -15.38
N SER A 136 -48.04 -9.55 -14.56
CA SER A 136 -48.27 -9.71 -13.13
C SER A 136 -48.34 -8.37 -12.40
N LEU A 137 -47.45 -7.42 -12.72
CA LEU A 137 -47.47 -6.08 -12.13
C LEU A 137 -48.75 -5.32 -12.48
N LYS A 138 -49.15 -5.31 -13.76
CA LYS A 138 -50.42 -4.70 -14.19
C LYS A 138 -51.62 -5.32 -13.49
N PHE A 139 -51.60 -6.64 -13.30
CA PHE A 139 -52.64 -7.37 -12.58
C PHE A 139 -52.74 -6.92 -11.13
N LEU A 140 -51.62 -6.82 -10.40
CA LEU A 140 -51.61 -6.38 -8.99
C LEU A 140 -52.15 -4.96 -8.79
N VAL A 141 -51.89 -4.05 -9.72
CA VAL A 141 -52.37 -2.65 -9.64
C VAL A 141 -53.85 -2.53 -10.01
N SER A 142 -54.34 -3.39 -10.90
CA SER A 142 -55.64 -3.19 -11.58
C SER A 142 -56.75 -4.14 -11.13
N MET A 143 -56.45 -5.17 -10.37
CA MET A 143 -57.41 -6.18 -9.88
C MET A 143 -57.57 -6.10 -8.36
N LYS A 144 -58.75 -6.48 -7.87
CA LYS A 144 -58.96 -6.71 -6.43
C LYS A 144 -58.20 -7.97 -6.00
N LEU A 145 -57.77 -8.00 -4.74
CA LEU A 145 -57.05 -9.14 -4.16
C LEU A 145 -57.84 -10.45 -4.33
N ASN A 146 -57.21 -11.44 -4.96
CA ASN A 146 -57.75 -12.78 -5.19
C ASN A 146 -56.61 -13.82 -5.13
N LEU A 147 -56.93 -15.10 -5.32
CA LEU A 147 -55.92 -16.17 -5.29
C LEU A 147 -54.85 -16.01 -6.38
N ALA A 148 -55.16 -15.35 -7.50
CA ALA A 148 -54.20 -15.12 -8.58
C ALA A 148 -53.19 -14.00 -8.26
N THR A 149 -53.51 -13.14 -7.28
CA THR A 149 -52.56 -12.17 -6.70
C THR A 149 -51.33 -12.89 -6.13
N ILE A 150 -51.49 -14.08 -5.53
CA ILE A 150 -50.36 -14.87 -5.01
C ILE A 150 -49.44 -15.30 -6.15
N GLY A 151 -50.00 -15.85 -7.23
CA GLY A 151 -49.21 -16.24 -8.41
C GLY A 151 -48.51 -15.04 -9.05
N ALA A 152 -49.19 -13.90 -9.17
CA ALA A 152 -48.61 -12.66 -9.69
C ALA A 152 -47.44 -12.15 -8.82
N LEU A 153 -47.55 -12.24 -7.49
CA LEU A 153 -46.48 -11.86 -6.57
C LEU A 153 -45.26 -12.78 -6.70
N ILE A 154 -45.46 -14.10 -6.76
CA ILE A 154 -44.37 -15.07 -6.96
C ILE A 154 -43.63 -14.77 -8.28
N THR A 155 -44.37 -14.45 -9.36
CA THR A 155 -43.78 -14.10 -10.67
C THR A 155 -42.89 -12.85 -10.60
N ILE A 156 -43.16 -11.91 -9.71
CA ILE A 156 -42.33 -10.71 -9.51
C ILE A 156 -41.13 -11.04 -8.60
N VAL A 157 -41.38 -11.66 -7.45
CA VAL A 157 -40.33 -11.99 -6.46
C VAL A 157 -39.25 -12.89 -7.06
N ARG A 158 -39.60 -13.79 -7.99
CA ARG A 158 -38.63 -14.67 -8.67
C ARG A 158 -37.48 -13.91 -9.33
N LEU A 159 -37.70 -12.67 -9.77
CA LEU A 159 -36.67 -11.89 -10.46
C LEU A 159 -35.45 -11.62 -9.56
N GLY A 160 -35.67 -11.55 -8.25
CA GLY A 160 -34.62 -11.39 -7.26
C GLY A 160 -33.90 -12.69 -6.90
N LEU A 161 -34.43 -13.87 -7.24
CA LEU A 161 -33.89 -15.14 -6.72
C LEU A 161 -32.44 -15.38 -7.16
N SER A 162 -32.14 -15.17 -8.44
CA SER A 162 -30.78 -15.33 -8.98
C SER A 162 -29.78 -14.33 -8.39
N PRO A 163 -30.01 -13.00 -8.42
CA PRO A 163 -29.05 -12.05 -7.85
C PRO A 163 -28.92 -12.19 -6.33
N LEU A 164 -30.00 -12.46 -5.60
CA LEU A 164 -29.94 -12.69 -4.15
C LEU A 164 -29.13 -13.94 -3.82
N ALA A 165 -29.30 -15.03 -4.57
CA ALA A 165 -28.52 -16.24 -4.35
C ALA A 165 -27.03 -16.05 -4.66
N GLN A 166 -26.68 -15.25 -5.66
CA GLN A 166 -25.29 -14.91 -5.95
C GLN A 166 -24.69 -14.01 -4.86
N GLN A 167 -25.46 -13.05 -4.33
CA GLN A 167 -25.01 -12.13 -3.27
C GLN A 167 -24.63 -12.84 -1.96
N VAL A 168 -25.21 -14.00 -1.69
CA VAL A 168 -24.87 -14.83 -0.51
C VAL A 168 -23.41 -15.31 -0.55
N VAL A 169 -22.85 -15.48 -1.75
CA VAL A 169 -21.46 -15.95 -1.93
C VAL A 169 -20.50 -14.77 -1.79
N LYS A 170 -19.96 -14.57 -0.58
CA LYS A 170 -18.90 -13.60 -0.32
C LYS A 170 -17.55 -14.32 -0.20
N ILE A 171 -16.63 -14.00 -1.11
CA ILE A 171 -15.25 -14.50 -1.04
C ILE A 171 -14.42 -13.42 -0.35
N ASP A 172 -14.03 -13.71 0.89
CA ASP A 172 -13.15 -12.85 1.67
C ASP A 172 -11.71 -13.38 1.62
N GLU A 173 -10.75 -12.49 1.34
CA GLU A 173 -9.33 -12.79 1.51
C GLU A 173 -9.02 -12.87 3.01
N ARG A 174 -8.31 -13.91 3.42
CA ARG A 174 -7.86 -14.10 4.80
C ARG A 174 -6.37 -14.39 4.79
N SER A 175 -5.62 -13.68 5.62
CA SER A 175 -4.22 -14.04 5.89
C SER A 175 -4.21 -15.38 6.64
N VAL A 176 -3.60 -16.38 6.01
CA VAL A 176 -3.35 -17.67 6.64
C VAL A 176 -1.87 -17.71 6.98
N ASN A 177 -1.54 -18.09 8.21
CA ASN A 177 -0.16 -18.32 8.61
C ASN A 177 0.37 -19.52 7.81
N SER A 178 1.13 -19.26 6.75
CA SER A 178 1.93 -20.32 6.13
C SER A 178 3.11 -20.59 7.05
N THR A 179 3.15 -21.78 7.63
CA THR A 179 4.18 -22.18 8.60
C THR A 179 5.51 -22.55 7.94
N ILE A 180 5.59 -22.55 6.61
CA ILE A 180 6.74 -23.08 5.87
C ILE A 180 6.95 -22.24 4.61
N ASP A 181 7.80 -21.23 4.71
CA ASP A 181 8.64 -20.83 3.59
C ASP A 181 10.03 -20.57 4.15
N GLU A 182 10.99 -21.44 3.84
CA GLU A 182 12.41 -21.29 4.18
C GLU A 182 13.04 -20.07 3.48
N ASN A 183 12.32 -19.42 2.56
CA ASN A 183 12.77 -18.29 1.75
C ASN A 183 12.36 -16.91 2.30
N VAL A 184 11.83 -16.83 3.53
CA VAL A 184 11.49 -15.55 4.15
C VAL A 184 12.68 -15.04 4.97
N THR A 185 13.36 -14.00 4.48
CA THR A 185 14.60 -13.49 5.08
C THR A 185 14.63 -11.97 5.16
N PHE A 186 15.28 -11.41 6.16
CA PHE A 186 15.69 -10.00 6.19
C PHE A 186 17.09 -9.89 6.79
N GLY A 187 17.81 -8.83 6.45
CA GLY A 187 19.19 -8.62 6.89
C GLY A 187 19.31 -7.99 8.27
N PHE A 188 20.26 -8.47 9.08
CA PHE A 188 20.77 -7.82 10.29
C PHE A 188 22.28 -8.09 10.39
N ALA A 189 23.01 -7.22 11.10
CA ALA A 189 24.46 -7.26 11.17
C ALA A 189 24.95 -7.68 12.56
N HIS A 190 25.67 -8.79 12.66
CA HIS A 190 26.41 -9.18 13.87
C HIS A 190 27.93 -8.98 13.73
N ALA A 191 28.41 -8.75 12.51
CA ALA A 191 29.83 -8.58 12.26
C ALA A 191 30.10 -7.52 11.19
N TYR A 192 31.17 -6.76 11.38
CA TYR A 192 31.78 -5.92 10.34
C TYR A 192 33.21 -6.41 10.12
N ASN A 193 33.34 -7.31 9.14
CA ASN A 193 34.60 -7.94 8.77
C ASN A 193 34.55 -8.26 7.27
N ARG A 194 35.33 -7.56 6.47
CA ARG A 194 35.41 -7.76 5.02
C ARG A 194 36.39 -8.86 4.61
N GLY A 195 37.06 -9.49 5.57
CA GLY A 195 38.08 -10.50 5.32
C GLY A 195 39.29 -9.97 4.56
N VAL A 196 39.61 -8.67 4.69
CA VAL A 196 40.79 -8.06 4.08
C VAL A 196 42.04 -8.70 4.68
N ILE A 197 42.78 -9.47 3.88
CA ILE A 197 43.94 -10.22 4.37
C ILE A 197 45.18 -9.32 4.30
N PHE A 198 46.08 -9.43 5.28
CA PHE A 198 47.37 -8.73 5.32
C PHE A 198 48.24 -8.92 4.07
N ALA A 199 48.02 -9.99 3.30
CA ALA A 199 48.66 -10.24 2.01
C ALA A 199 48.20 -9.27 0.91
N ASP A 200 46.92 -8.88 0.90
CA ASP A 200 46.39 -7.85 -0.01
C ASP A 200 46.98 -6.48 0.34
N LEU A 201 47.13 -6.17 1.62
CA LEU A 201 47.72 -4.91 2.12
C LEU A 201 49.21 -4.75 1.77
N ARG A 202 49.98 -5.84 1.60
CA ARG A 202 51.39 -5.77 1.16
C ARG A 202 51.56 -5.41 -0.31
N THR A 203 50.54 -5.68 -1.12
CA THR A 203 50.54 -5.32 -2.55
C THR A 203 50.16 -3.85 -2.75
N PHE A 204 49.41 -3.28 -1.81
CA PHE A 204 49.09 -1.85 -1.75
C PHE A 204 50.15 -1.09 -0.94
N SER A 205 51.10 -0.44 -1.61
CA SER A 205 51.99 0.55 -1.01
C SER A 205 51.27 1.85 -0.56
N GLY A 206 49.95 1.80 -0.33
CA GLY A 206 49.03 2.96 -0.35
C GLY A 206 47.93 3.00 0.71
N GLY A 207 47.99 2.20 1.77
CA GLY A 207 47.02 2.23 2.89
C GLY A 207 45.94 1.14 2.84
N ILE A 208 45.07 1.10 3.86
CA ILE A 208 43.99 0.11 3.98
C ILE A 208 42.86 0.49 3.00
N PRO A 209 42.38 -0.45 2.15
CA PRO A 209 41.32 -0.14 1.19
C PRO A 209 40.02 0.18 1.90
N GLN A 210 39.36 1.25 1.45
CA GLN A 210 38.09 1.71 2.00
C GLN A 210 36.92 0.78 1.65
N ASP A 211 35.87 0.73 2.48
CA ASP A 211 34.65 -0.02 2.18
C ASP A 211 33.68 0.84 1.36
N PRO A 212 33.50 0.57 0.05
CA PRO A 212 32.59 1.35 -0.78
C PRO A 212 31.12 1.27 -0.30
N ASN A 213 30.70 0.16 0.32
CA ASN A 213 29.34 0.01 0.81
C ASN A 213 29.12 0.88 2.06
N MET A 214 30.08 0.89 2.98
CA MET A 214 30.04 1.75 4.17
C MET A 214 30.12 3.22 3.79
N GLN A 215 30.99 3.59 2.84
CA GLN A 215 31.07 4.95 2.31
C GLN A 215 29.74 5.41 1.69
N ALA A 216 29.13 4.55 0.87
CA ALA A 216 27.83 4.84 0.27
C ALA A 216 26.74 5.02 1.34
N ALA A 217 26.69 4.16 2.37
CA ALA A 217 25.73 4.27 3.46
C ALA A 217 25.89 5.58 4.26
N ILE A 218 27.12 5.99 4.55
CA ILE A 218 27.42 7.26 5.24
C ILE A 218 26.96 8.46 4.41
N LEU A 219 27.30 8.47 3.11
CA LEU A 219 26.89 9.56 2.22
C LEU A 219 25.38 9.62 2.04
N GLN A 220 24.70 8.46 1.94
CA GLN A 220 23.24 8.41 1.92
C GLN A 220 22.64 9.03 3.17
N GLY A 221 23.17 8.71 4.36
CA GLY A 221 22.76 9.33 5.62
C GLY A 221 22.96 10.85 5.62
N LEU A 222 24.13 11.33 5.16
CA LEU A 222 24.45 12.75 5.11
C LEU A 222 23.54 13.54 4.16
N TYR A 223 23.18 12.95 3.02
CA TYR A 223 22.26 13.54 2.04
C TYR A 223 20.78 13.24 2.33
N ASN A 224 20.47 12.59 3.46
CA ASN A 224 19.11 12.18 3.83
C ASN A 224 18.40 11.35 2.72
N ILE A 225 19.17 10.45 2.09
CA ILE A 225 18.68 9.53 1.07
C ILE A 225 18.26 8.23 1.78
N SER A 226 16.99 7.89 1.70
CA SER A 226 16.45 6.63 2.23
C SER A 226 16.50 5.53 1.18
N THR A 227 17.18 4.43 1.49
CA THR A 227 17.16 3.20 0.67
C THR A 227 16.22 2.17 1.28
N PRO A 228 15.43 1.45 0.47
CA PRO A 228 14.56 0.41 0.97
C PRO A 228 15.38 -0.71 1.65
N ALA A 229 14.83 -1.25 2.74
CA ALA A 229 15.44 -2.38 3.44
C ALA A 229 15.55 -3.59 2.50
N THR A 230 16.61 -4.39 2.66
CA THR A 230 16.78 -5.64 1.90
C THR A 230 16.08 -6.77 2.64
N PHE A 231 15.01 -7.30 2.06
CA PHE A 231 14.25 -8.45 2.58
C PHE A 231 13.69 -9.28 1.42
N ALA A 232 13.42 -10.55 1.69
CA ALA A 232 12.72 -11.48 0.82
C ALA A 232 11.43 -11.93 1.52
N CYS A 233 10.29 -11.49 0.98
CA CYS A 233 8.96 -11.90 1.43
C CYS A 233 8.00 -11.91 0.22
N PRO A 234 7.27 -13.01 -0.03
CA PRO A 234 6.38 -13.10 -1.19
C PRO A 234 5.13 -12.22 -1.13
N VAL A 235 4.53 -12.04 0.06
CA VAL A 235 3.23 -11.34 0.21
C VAL A 235 3.25 -10.43 1.44
N SER A 236 3.12 -11.02 2.62
CA SER A 236 3.11 -10.34 3.91
C SER A 236 3.77 -11.26 4.92
N CYS A 237 4.87 -10.80 5.52
CA CYS A 237 5.62 -11.58 6.48
C CYS A 237 5.65 -10.83 7.80
N LYS A 238 5.41 -11.57 8.89
CA LYS A 238 5.55 -11.06 10.25
C LYS A 238 6.55 -11.93 10.99
N TRP A 239 7.61 -11.32 11.50
CA TRP A 239 8.62 -11.97 12.30
C TRP A 239 8.34 -11.70 13.77
N GLN A 240 8.08 -12.77 14.54
CA GLN A 240 7.70 -12.69 15.96
C GLN A 240 8.91 -12.64 16.91
N GLY A 241 10.14 -12.71 16.37
CA GLY A 241 11.37 -12.68 17.14
C GLY A 241 11.80 -11.27 17.55
N SER A 242 12.78 -11.24 18.45
CA SER A 242 13.61 -10.06 18.74
C SER A 242 14.94 -10.25 18.02
N TYR A 243 15.38 -9.20 17.31
CA TYR A 243 16.54 -9.26 16.44
C TYR A 243 17.48 -8.12 16.79
N VAL A 244 18.70 -8.46 17.18
CA VAL A 244 19.69 -7.46 17.55
C VAL A 244 20.66 -7.26 16.38
N SER A 245 20.86 -6.01 15.97
CA SER A 245 21.83 -5.66 14.93
C SER A 245 22.81 -4.61 15.44
N LEU A 246 24.05 -4.69 14.97
CA LEU A 246 25.02 -3.61 15.07
C LEU A 246 24.56 -2.41 14.24
N GLY A 247 24.90 -1.23 14.75
CA GLY A 247 24.69 0.05 14.10
C GLY A 247 25.58 1.13 14.72
N PHE A 248 25.21 2.38 14.46
CA PHE A 248 25.91 3.55 14.98
C PHE A 248 24.94 4.45 15.72
N THR A 249 25.44 5.13 16.74
CA THR A 249 24.71 6.16 17.48
C THR A 249 25.54 7.45 17.47
N THR A 250 24.84 8.57 17.58
CA THR A 250 25.47 9.90 17.59
C THR A 250 24.94 10.74 18.73
N GLU A 251 25.83 11.33 19.52
CA GLU A 251 25.47 12.31 20.55
C GLU A 251 26.09 13.66 20.18
N CYS A 252 25.25 14.69 20.04
CA CYS A 252 25.68 16.04 19.69
C CYS A 252 25.43 17.01 20.84
N ARG A 253 26.40 17.91 21.08
CA ARG A 253 26.32 18.96 22.10
C ARG A 253 26.67 20.31 21.51
N ASP A 254 25.94 21.33 21.92
CA ASP A 254 26.29 22.72 21.62
C ASP A 254 27.50 23.12 22.48
N VAL A 255 28.60 23.46 21.80
CA VAL A 255 29.87 23.87 22.42
C VAL A 255 30.29 25.26 21.93
N THR A 256 29.33 26.06 21.47
CA THR A 256 29.58 27.38 20.88
C THR A 256 30.36 28.29 21.84
N GLN A 257 29.86 28.46 23.06
CA GLN A 257 30.46 29.41 24.01
C GLN A 257 31.89 29.02 24.41
N THR A 258 32.15 27.75 24.68
CA THR A 258 33.47 27.25 25.08
C THR A 258 34.46 27.28 23.92
N THR A 259 34.00 27.03 22.69
CA THR A 259 34.84 27.10 21.50
C THR A 259 35.20 28.54 21.15
N LEU A 260 34.26 29.49 21.24
CA LEU A 260 34.54 30.90 20.99
C LEU A 260 35.47 31.52 22.03
N GLN A 261 35.51 30.99 23.26
CA GLN A 261 36.48 31.41 24.27
C GLN A 261 37.93 31.03 23.92
N SER A 262 38.14 29.96 23.15
CA SER A 262 39.46 29.52 22.69
C SER A 262 39.87 30.16 21.35
N GLN A 263 39.04 31.05 20.81
CA GLN A 263 39.26 31.68 19.52
C GLN A 263 40.44 32.66 19.56
N VAL A 264 41.35 32.50 18.60
CA VAL A 264 42.49 33.38 18.36
C VAL A 264 42.43 33.87 16.93
N CYS A 265 42.21 35.16 16.74
CA CYS A 265 42.14 35.80 15.43
C CYS A 265 43.43 36.55 15.11
N GLU A 266 43.95 36.29 13.92
CA GLU A 266 45.06 37.01 13.31
C GLU A 266 44.54 37.87 12.16
N HIS A 267 45.12 39.05 11.99
CA HIS A 267 44.84 39.97 10.88
C HIS A 267 46.09 40.12 10.01
N PRO A 268 46.32 39.23 9.03
CA PRO A 268 47.50 39.30 8.16
C PRO A 268 47.55 40.59 7.34
N THR A 269 46.39 41.16 7.04
CA THR A 269 46.19 42.43 6.34
C THR A 269 44.93 43.11 6.90
N ASP A 270 44.78 44.42 6.71
CA ASP A 270 43.59 45.18 7.16
C ASP A 270 42.24 44.62 6.66
N SER A 271 42.27 43.84 5.57
CA SER A 271 41.08 43.25 4.95
C SER A 271 40.85 41.77 5.26
N ILE A 272 41.82 41.03 5.83
CA ILE A 272 41.75 39.57 6.02
C ILE A 272 41.82 39.24 7.52
N GLU A 273 40.94 38.35 7.95
CA GLU A 273 40.83 37.86 9.33
C GLU A 273 40.80 36.33 9.32
N ASN A 274 41.77 35.72 10.02
CA ASN A 274 41.89 34.28 10.19
C ASN A 274 41.73 33.95 11.68
N CYS A 275 40.69 33.23 12.04
CA CYS A 275 40.41 32.85 13.42
C CYS A 275 40.54 31.34 13.59
N ASN A 276 41.46 30.91 14.45
CA ASN A 276 41.58 29.52 14.86
C ASN A 276 40.89 29.32 16.21
N MET A 277 40.12 28.25 16.36
CA MET A 277 39.41 27.92 17.59
C MET A 277 39.48 26.41 17.83
N THR A 278 39.32 25.99 19.08
CA THR A 278 39.40 24.58 19.46
C THR A 278 38.21 24.19 20.33
N THR A 279 37.53 23.11 19.97
CA THR A 279 36.39 22.60 20.74
C THR A 279 36.86 21.90 22.03
N PRO A 280 35.98 21.68 23.02
CA PRO A 280 36.31 20.91 24.23
C PRO A 280 36.88 19.51 23.96
N GLY A 281 36.48 18.88 22.85
CA GLY A 281 37.04 17.62 22.35
C GLY A 281 38.42 17.73 21.69
N ASN A 282 39.12 18.87 21.80
CA ASN A 282 40.41 19.16 21.16
C ASN A 282 40.37 19.07 19.62
N ILE A 283 39.26 19.49 19.00
CA ILE A 283 39.13 19.53 17.54
C ILE A 283 39.40 20.96 17.09
N GLY A 284 40.41 21.14 16.24
CA GLY A 284 40.75 22.44 15.67
C GLY A 284 39.77 22.83 14.56
N LEU A 285 39.21 24.02 14.67
CA LEU A 285 38.40 24.68 13.65
C LEU A 285 39.09 25.99 13.25
N SER A 286 38.91 26.40 12.01
CA SER A 286 39.36 27.69 11.49
C SER A 286 38.24 28.38 10.74
N SER A 287 38.09 29.68 10.94
CA SER A 287 37.24 30.52 10.14
C SER A 287 38.07 31.64 9.51
N HIS A 288 37.75 31.93 8.27
CA HIS A 288 38.42 32.91 7.43
C HIS A 288 37.42 33.91 6.91
N ARG A 289 37.83 35.17 6.83
CA ARG A 289 37.02 36.28 6.36
C ARG A 289 37.87 37.28 5.61
N GLN A 290 37.33 37.80 4.51
CA GLN A 290 37.83 38.98 3.84
C GLN A 290 36.72 40.03 3.74
N HIS A 291 37.00 41.23 4.25
CA HIS A 291 36.04 42.33 4.27
C HIS A 291 35.44 42.55 2.88
N THR A 292 34.11 42.58 2.78
CA THR A 292 33.34 42.82 1.54
C THR A 292 33.56 41.83 0.39
N GLU A 293 34.34 40.76 0.58
CA GLU A 293 34.61 39.78 -0.48
C GLU A 293 34.09 38.38 -0.17
N TRP A 294 34.45 37.79 0.98
CA TRP A 294 34.03 36.43 1.32
C TRP A 294 34.18 36.11 2.82
N GLY A 295 33.52 35.04 3.28
CA GLY A 295 33.60 34.56 4.65
C GLY A 295 33.25 33.08 4.80
N THR A 296 33.77 32.43 5.84
CA THR A 296 33.52 31.01 6.13
C THR A 296 32.13 30.82 6.69
N ARG A 297 31.28 30.12 5.95
CA ARG A 297 29.89 29.83 6.35
C ARG A 297 29.76 28.51 7.09
N TYR A 298 30.55 27.51 6.69
CA TYR A 298 30.53 26.19 7.29
C TYR A 298 31.93 25.59 7.29
N GLN A 299 32.29 24.93 8.38
CA GLN A 299 33.47 24.09 8.43
C GLN A 299 33.20 22.84 9.26
N MET A 300 33.66 21.70 8.77
CA MET A 300 33.60 20.43 9.47
C MET A 300 34.98 19.83 9.56
N ASN A 301 35.42 19.54 10.77
CA ASN A 301 36.66 18.84 11.02
C ASN A 301 36.43 17.63 11.93
N VAL A 302 37.28 16.62 11.80
CA VAL A 302 37.13 15.33 12.46
C VAL A 302 38.39 14.99 13.24
N SER A 303 38.21 14.63 14.49
CA SER A 303 39.24 13.97 15.30
C SER A 303 38.85 12.52 15.49
N LEU A 304 39.85 11.64 15.61
CA LEU A 304 39.59 10.24 15.94
C LEU A 304 39.87 10.01 17.41
N SER A 305 39.10 9.10 18.00
CA SER A 305 39.50 8.53 19.27
C SER A 305 40.83 7.80 19.10
N LYS A 306 41.83 8.22 19.89
CA LYS A 306 43.19 7.65 19.85
C LYS A 306 43.44 6.66 20.98
N ARG A 307 42.53 6.57 21.95
CA ARG A 307 42.69 5.74 23.14
C ARG A 307 41.81 4.50 23.04
N PRO A 308 42.36 3.30 23.24
CA PRO A 308 41.57 2.08 23.39
C PRO A 308 40.50 2.16 24.50
N ASP A 309 40.65 3.13 25.41
CA ASP A 309 39.78 3.39 26.56
C ASP A 309 38.50 4.13 26.20
N GLU A 310 38.47 4.78 25.04
CA GLU A 310 37.35 5.57 24.52
C GLU A 310 36.51 4.75 23.52
N PHE A 311 36.91 3.52 23.19
CA PHE A 311 36.08 2.57 22.44
C PHE A 311 34.78 2.31 23.23
N PRO A 312 33.58 2.41 22.62
CA PRO A 312 33.28 2.20 21.19
C PRO A 312 33.14 3.48 20.35
N GLU A 313 33.66 4.61 20.81
CA GLU A 313 33.67 5.87 20.04
C GLU A 313 34.67 5.78 18.88
N LEU A 314 34.19 6.04 17.66
CA LEU A 314 34.98 5.93 16.43
C LEU A 314 35.57 7.27 16.00
N ALA A 315 34.77 8.33 16.07
CA ALA A 315 35.15 9.66 15.60
C ALA A 315 34.37 10.75 16.35
N ARG A 316 34.98 11.93 16.47
CA ARG A 316 34.33 13.16 16.88
C ARG A 316 34.34 14.18 15.76
N PHE A 317 33.19 14.82 15.57
CA PHE A 317 32.96 15.82 14.55
C PHE A 317 32.78 17.17 15.24
N ALA A 318 33.51 18.18 14.79
CA ALA A 318 33.24 19.56 15.12
C ALA A 318 32.64 20.24 13.89
N ILE A 319 31.47 20.85 14.05
CA ILE A 319 30.74 21.52 12.98
C ILE A 319 30.58 22.99 13.37
N TYR A 320 31.24 23.85 12.60
CA TYR A 320 31.10 25.29 12.66
C TYR A 320 30.08 25.76 11.63
N ARG A 321 29.14 26.61 12.05
CA ARG A 321 28.18 27.29 11.17
C ARG A 321 28.12 28.78 11.51
N ALA A 322 28.08 29.63 10.50
CA ALA A 322 27.88 31.06 10.66
C ALA A 322 27.12 31.66 9.48
N SER A 323 26.50 32.82 9.68
CA SER A 323 25.76 33.56 8.68
C SER A 323 26.51 34.86 8.35
N PRO A 324 27.11 35.00 7.16
CA PRO A 324 27.76 36.25 6.77
C PRO A 324 26.73 37.35 6.47
N ASP A 325 27.00 38.57 6.91
CA ASP A 325 26.26 39.78 6.52
C ASP A 325 26.72 40.32 5.14
N HIS A 326 26.22 41.50 4.73
CA HIS A 326 26.63 42.15 3.47
C HIS A 326 28.12 42.50 3.40
N ASN A 327 28.81 42.66 4.53
CA ASN A 327 30.25 42.91 4.63
C ASN A 327 31.05 41.63 4.97
N PHE A 328 30.41 40.47 4.88
CA PHE A 328 30.92 39.17 5.31
C PHE A 328 31.36 39.12 6.77
N GLN A 329 30.78 39.96 7.64
CA GLN A 329 30.86 39.75 9.09
C GLN A 329 30.06 38.51 9.46
N LEU A 330 30.71 37.60 10.19
CA LEU A 330 30.12 36.33 10.61
C LEU A 330 29.20 36.57 11.82
N LEU A 331 27.90 36.42 11.60
CA LEU A 331 26.85 36.48 12.62
C LEU A 331 26.32 35.08 12.91
N ASP A 332 25.54 34.95 13.99
CA ASP A 332 24.86 33.70 14.37
C ASP A 332 25.76 32.46 14.40
N VAL A 333 26.97 32.63 14.94
CA VAL A 333 27.96 31.54 15.02
C VAL A 333 27.43 30.44 15.94
N ASN A 334 27.43 29.21 15.44
CA ASN A 334 27.03 28.00 16.16
C ASN A 334 28.08 26.92 15.94
N VAL A 335 28.59 26.35 17.03
CA VAL A 335 29.52 25.23 17.02
C VAL A 335 28.89 24.04 17.74
N THR A 336 28.74 22.94 17.00
CA THR A 336 28.25 21.67 17.53
C THR A 336 29.37 20.63 17.50
N GLU A 337 29.59 19.94 18.62
CA GLU A 337 30.47 18.78 18.70
C GLU A 337 29.63 17.50 18.79
N CYS A 338 29.90 16.52 17.93
CA CYS A 338 29.20 15.24 17.90
C CYS A 338 30.18 14.08 18.05
N SER A 339 29.87 13.11 18.91
CA SER A 339 30.55 11.81 18.96
C SER A 339 29.77 10.80 18.12
N LEU A 340 30.50 9.94 17.39
CA LEU A 340 29.97 8.79 16.68
C LEU A 340 30.50 7.53 17.33
N SER A 341 29.61 6.71 17.84
CA SER A 341 29.94 5.48 18.56
C SER A 341 29.22 4.29 17.96
N LEU A 342 29.78 3.09 18.16
CA LEU A 342 29.06 1.85 17.84
C LEU A 342 27.98 1.60 18.89
N ALA A 343 26.81 1.20 18.40
CA ALA A 343 25.68 0.78 19.23
C ALA A 343 25.08 -0.50 18.66
N ALA A 344 24.23 -1.16 19.44
CA ALA A 344 23.36 -2.20 18.94
C ALA A 344 21.91 -1.76 19.08
N PHE A 345 21.05 -2.29 18.21
CA PHE A 345 19.64 -2.01 18.23
C PHE A 345 18.88 -3.33 18.29
N ASN A 346 17.96 -3.42 19.24
CA ASN A 346 17.01 -4.51 19.32
C ASN A 346 15.73 -4.12 18.58
N TYR A 347 15.41 -4.89 17.55
CA TYR A 347 14.22 -4.73 16.73
C TYR A 347 13.20 -5.81 17.08
N THR A 348 11.96 -5.38 17.31
CA THR A 348 10.82 -6.26 17.58
C THR A 348 9.67 -5.94 16.62
N ASP A 349 8.75 -6.91 16.46
CA ASP A 349 7.60 -6.80 15.57
C ASP A 349 7.98 -6.39 14.13
N ALA A 350 9.00 -7.03 13.57
CA ALA A 350 9.35 -6.79 12.18
C ALA A 350 8.22 -7.28 11.27
N GLN A 351 7.83 -6.44 10.31
CA GLN A 351 6.72 -6.72 9.41
C GLN A 351 7.00 -6.20 8.01
N SER A 352 6.53 -6.95 7.02
CA SER A 352 6.55 -6.55 5.62
C SER A 352 5.17 -6.68 5.00
N ASN A 353 4.82 -5.72 4.15
CA ASN A 353 3.61 -5.74 3.34
C ASN A 353 3.95 -5.22 1.94
N GLY A 354 4.02 -6.13 0.97
CA GLY A 354 4.54 -5.81 -0.36
C GLY A 354 5.99 -5.33 -0.29
N THR A 355 6.25 -4.09 -0.73
CA THR A 355 7.60 -3.48 -0.74
C THR A 355 7.94 -2.74 0.55
N ALA A 356 6.95 -2.50 1.43
CA ALA A 356 7.18 -1.80 2.68
C ALA A 356 7.71 -2.77 3.74
N PHE A 357 8.74 -2.34 4.46
CA PHE A 357 9.32 -3.07 5.59
C PHE A 357 9.52 -2.11 6.76
N ALA A 358 9.09 -2.52 7.94
CA ALA A 358 9.18 -1.71 9.15
C ALA A 358 9.32 -2.58 10.40
N PHE A 359 9.87 -1.98 11.44
CA PHE A 359 9.91 -2.52 12.79
C PHE A 359 8.82 -1.84 13.63
N GLY A 360 8.20 -2.58 14.54
CA GLY A 360 7.19 -2.02 15.44
C GLY A 360 7.82 -1.21 16.57
N ASP A 361 8.91 -1.73 17.14
CA ASP A 361 9.69 -1.06 18.18
C ASP A 361 11.20 -1.25 17.94
N THR A 362 11.98 -0.25 18.37
CA THR A 362 13.43 -0.19 18.19
C THR A 362 14.05 0.36 19.46
N GLN A 363 14.80 -0.50 20.15
CA GLN A 363 15.48 -0.13 21.39
C GLN A 363 16.99 -0.08 21.17
N GLU A 364 17.60 1.06 21.47
CA GLU A 364 19.06 1.20 21.50
C GLU A 364 19.64 0.46 22.71
N ILE A 365 20.70 -0.29 22.46
CA ILE A 365 21.49 -1.01 23.45
C ILE A 365 22.88 -0.38 23.44
N ASP A 366 23.23 0.22 24.57
CA ASP A 366 24.58 0.69 24.82
C ASP A 366 25.54 -0.50 24.87
N LEU A 367 26.51 -0.52 23.97
CA LEU A 367 27.52 -1.58 23.88
C LEU A 367 28.65 -1.40 24.91
N GLY A 368 28.53 -0.43 25.82
CA GLY A 368 29.46 -0.23 26.94
C GLY A 368 30.91 -0.02 26.48
N GLY A 369 31.82 0.13 27.46
CA GLY A 369 33.24 0.33 27.20
C GLY A 369 34.03 -0.99 27.13
N LYS A 370 35.30 -0.93 27.54
CA LYS A 370 36.25 -2.06 27.58
C LYS A 370 35.76 -3.35 28.24
N GLU A 371 34.79 -3.28 29.16
CA GLU A 371 34.27 -4.46 29.86
C GLU A 371 33.44 -5.35 28.94
N PHE A 372 32.84 -4.78 27.90
CA PHE A 372 32.02 -5.49 26.93
C PHE A 372 32.86 -6.11 25.80
N TRP A 373 33.94 -5.44 25.41
CA TRP A 373 34.76 -5.81 24.25
C TRP A 373 36.07 -6.49 24.65
N SER A 374 36.30 -7.68 24.09
CA SER A 374 37.56 -8.41 24.21
C SER A 374 38.36 -8.31 22.92
N ILE A 375 39.65 -8.01 23.04
CA ILE A 375 40.57 -7.98 21.90
C ILE A 375 41.20 -9.37 21.76
N THR A 376 40.91 -10.04 20.65
CA THR A 376 41.55 -11.32 20.33
C THR A 376 42.63 -11.09 19.28
N ASN A 377 43.89 -11.10 19.71
CA ASN A 377 45.03 -11.11 18.80
C ASN A 377 45.25 -12.54 18.32
N ARG A 378 44.87 -12.86 17.07
CA ARG A 378 45.30 -14.11 16.46
C ARG A 378 46.69 -13.93 15.87
N SER A 379 47.65 -14.67 16.40
CA SER A 379 49.09 -14.55 16.15
C SER A 379 49.56 -15.11 14.80
N TYR A 380 48.65 -15.52 13.91
CA TYR A 380 49.02 -16.01 12.58
C TYR A 380 49.01 -14.86 11.57
N PHE A 381 50.05 -14.81 10.73
CA PHE A 381 50.36 -13.81 9.70
C PHE A 381 49.22 -13.41 8.72
N PHE A 382 48.02 -13.97 8.85
CA PHE A 382 46.89 -13.83 7.93
C PHE A 382 45.56 -13.45 8.60
N ASP A 383 45.49 -13.33 9.93
CA ASP A 383 44.24 -13.05 10.66
C ASP A 383 44.42 -11.78 11.51
N GLY A 384 43.80 -10.66 11.09
CA GLY A 384 43.94 -9.36 11.73
C GLY A 384 43.41 -9.32 13.18
N THR A 385 43.66 -8.22 13.87
CA THR A 385 43.14 -8.00 15.23
C THR A 385 41.61 -7.91 15.19
N ARG A 386 40.91 -8.68 16.04
CA ARG A 386 39.45 -8.69 16.11
C ARG A 386 38.95 -8.21 17.48
N PHE A 387 37.93 -7.38 17.47
CA PHE A 387 37.14 -7.06 18.65
C PHE A 387 35.94 -8.00 18.70
N THR A 388 35.82 -8.75 19.78
CA THR A 388 34.73 -9.70 20.00
C THR A 388 33.98 -9.34 21.28
N SER A 389 32.65 -9.28 21.23
CA SER A 389 31.86 -9.03 22.44
C SER A 389 31.88 -10.24 23.38
N ASN A 390 31.88 -9.98 24.69
CA ASN A 390 31.79 -11.02 25.70
C ASN A 390 30.32 -11.47 25.88
N SER A 391 29.87 -12.41 25.04
CA SER A 391 28.46 -12.83 24.96
C SER A 391 27.88 -13.48 26.24
N LYS A 392 28.73 -13.94 27.17
CA LYS A 392 28.28 -14.68 28.36
C LYS A 392 27.68 -13.82 29.47
N ALA A 393 27.80 -12.49 29.41
CA ALA A 393 27.36 -11.59 30.48
C ALA A 393 25.95 -10.98 30.25
N THR A 394 25.42 -10.96 29.02
CA THR A 394 24.31 -10.04 28.66
C THR A 394 23.17 -10.64 27.81
N ASN A 395 23.11 -11.96 27.57
CA ASN A 395 22.10 -12.59 26.66
C ASN A 395 22.10 -12.01 25.23
N LEU A 396 23.15 -11.30 24.82
CA LEU A 396 23.28 -10.69 23.49
C LEU A 396 24.02 -11.62 22.52
N PRO A 397 23.78 -11.50 21.20
CA PRO A 397 24.60 -12.21 20.21
C PRO A 397 26.07 -11.76 20.30
N ALA A 398 26.97 -12.66 19.88
CA ALA A 398 28.37 -12.33 19.76
C ALA A 398 28.57 -11.36 18.58
N PHE A 399 29.17 -10.20 18.86
CA PHE A 399 29.52 -9.20 17.87
C PHE A 399 30.99 -9.30 17.51
N GLU A 400 31.31 -9.15 16.23
CA GLU A 400 32.68 -9.20 15.73
C GLU A 400 32.99 -7.98 14.86
N LEU A 401 34.08 -7.28 15.18
CA LEU A 401 34.57 -6.15 14.39
C LEU A 401 36.04 -6.36 14.04
N CYS A 402 36.38 -6.17 12.77
CA CYS A 402 37.76 -6.22 12.31
C CYS A 402 38.45 -4.86 12.56
N TYR A 403 39.64 -4.88 13.17
CA TYR A 403 40.41 -3.67 13.45
C TYR A 403 40.76 -2.90 12.18
N ASP A 404 41.21 -3.60 11.13
CA ASP A 404 41.62 -2.98 9.87
C ASP A 404 40.44 -2.28 9.18
N ASP A 405 39.24 -2.85 9.27
CA ASP A 405 38.02 -2.25 8.71
C ASP A 405 37.56 -1.02 9.49
N LEU A 406 37.71 -1.03 10.82
CA LEU A 406 37.45 0.14 11.66
C LEU A 406 38.48 1.24 11.40
N GLN A 407 39.75 0.88 11.22
CA GLN A 407 40.80 1.85 10.88
C GLN A 407 40.54 2.48 9.50
N ALA A 408 40.16 1.68 8.50
CA ALA A 408 39.78 2.21 7.20
C ALA A 408 38.62 3.21 7.32
N LEU A 409 37.56 2.85 8.05
CA LEU A 409 36.41 3.72 8.30
C LEU A 409 36.81 5.04 8.99
N GLN A 410 37.70 4.96 9.98
CA GLN A 410 38.24 6.13 10.66
C GLN A 410 39.08 7.03 9.72
N ASP A 411 39.90 6.43 8.85
CA ASP A 411 40.65 7.17 7.83
C ASP A 411 39.72 7.84 6.82
N PHE A 412 38.58 7.22 6.47
CA PHE A 412 37.56 7.86 5.63
C PHE A 412 36.95 9.09 6.30
N PHE A 413 36.63 9.05 7.60
CA PHE A 413 36.12 10.22 8.31
C PHE A 413 37.12 11.38 8.39
N ARG A 414 38.42 11.11 8.34
CA ARG A 414 39.48 12.13 8.24
C ARG A 414 39.77 12.62 6.83
N SER A 415 39.21 11.97 5.81
CA SER A 415 39.50 12.31 4.42
C SER A 415 38.83 13.63 4.02
N GLU A 416 39.33 14.24 2.95
CA GLU A 416 38.75 15.44 2.33
C GLU A 416 37.32 15.22 1.79
N ALA A 417 36.85 13.97 1.75
CA ALA A 417 35.45 13.67 1.45
C ALA A 417 34.49 14.05 2.58
N ILE A 418 34.97 14.09 3.82
CA ILE A 418 34.17 14.40 5.01
C ILE A 418 34.60 15.73 5.62
N THR A 419 35.90 15.96 5.78
CA THR A 419 36.41 17.24 6.28
C THR A 419 36.27 18.30 5.19
N THR A 420 35.40 19.27 5.39
CA THR A 420 35.05 20.25 4.35
C THR A 420 34.95 21.66 4.93
N GLU A 421 35.26 22.63 4.08
CA GLU A 421 35.09 24.05 4.36
C GLU A 421 34.30 24.69 3.22
N TRP A 422 33.32 25.51 3.59
CA TRP A 422 32.44 26.22 2.67
C TRP A 422 32.50 27.71 2.97
N VAL A 423 32.88 28.47 1.95
CA VAL A 423 32.96 29.93 1.98
C VAL A 423 31.85 30.53 1.12
N ASP A 424 31.31 31.66 1.56
CA ASP A 424 30.34 32.46 0.82
C ASP A 424 31.02 33.73 0.30
N GLY A 425 30.73 34.18 -0.92
CA GLY A 425 31.30 35.40 -1.52
C GLY A 425 32.10 35.21 -2.81
N SER A 426 32.79 36.26 -3.26
CA SER A 426 33.53 36.29 -4.54
C SER A 426 34.91 35.63 -4.48
N ALA A 427 35.16 34.80 -3.45
CA ALA A 427 36.38 34.02 -3.35
C ALA A 427 36.66 33.32 -4.68
N ALA A 428 37.86 33.50 -5.23
CA ALA A 428 38.30 32.68 -6.36
C ALA A 428 38.03 31.22 -5.98
N ALA A 429 37.34 30.47 -6.84
CA ALA A 429 36.86 29.10 -6.61
C ALA A 429 37.96 28.06 -6.26
N SER A 430 39.21 28.49 -6.05
CA SER A 430 40.38 27.72 -5.68
C SER A 430 40.45 27.30 -4.21
N ALA A 431 39.53 27.72 -3.32
CA ALA A 431 39.60 27.43 -1.88
C ALA A 431 38.49 26.49 -1.35
N ILE A 432 37.61 25.95 -2.21
CA ILE A 432 36.61 24.98 -1.77
C ILE A 432 37.28 23.61 -1.64
N LYS A 433 37.60 23.20 -0.42
CA LYS A 433 38.09 21.85 -0.08
C LYS A 433 36.98 20.79 -0.06
N SER A 434 35.82 21.04 -0.69
CA SER A 434 34.71 20.08 -0.71
C SER A 434 34.47 19.50 -2.10
N ILE A 435 34.24 18.19 -2.09
CA ILE A 435 33.99 17.35 -3.26
C ILE A 435 32.62 17.71 -3.84
N LEU A 436 32.63 18.47 -4.93
CA LEU A 436 31.85 18.02 -6.07
C LEU A 436 32.82 17.33 -7.02
N PRO A 437 32.66 16.03 -7.35
CA PRO A 437 33.43 15.49 -8.45
C PRO A 437 33.08 16.34 -9.68
N PRO A 438 34.05 16.74 -10.51
CA PRO A 438 33.80 17.59 -11.68
C PRO A 438 32.72 17.03 -12.62
N ILE A 439 32.40 15.73 -12.51
CA ILE A 439 31.30 15.06 -13.21
C ILE A 439 29.92 15.53 -12.73
N LEU A 440 29.71 15.73 -11.42
CA LEU A 440 28.43 16.19 -10.86
C LEU A 440 28.21 17.69 -11.06
N VAL A 441 29.26 18.51 -10.97
CA VAL A 441 29.18 19.94 -11.35
C VAL A 441 28.81 20.09 -12.82
N ASN A 442 29.45 19.30 -13.70
CA ASN A 442 29.08 19.30 -15.11
C ASN A 442 27.65 18.82 -15.34
N LEU A 443 27.16 17.80 -14.63
CA LEU A 443 25.77 17.33 -14.73
C LEU A 443 24.76 18.38 -14.24
N VAL A 444 25.00 19.03 -13.10
CA VAL A 444 24.12 20.08 -12.57
C VAL A 444 24.13 21.30 -13.49
N ILE A 445 25.29 21.70 -14.02
CA ILE A 445 25.39 22.75 -15.05
C ILE A 445 24.70 22.32 -16.36
N PHE A 446 24.78 21.04 -16.74
CA PHE A 446 24.10 20.51 -17.92
C PHE A 446 22.59 20.51 -17.73
N PHE A 447 22.07 20.11 -16.57
CA PHE A 447 20.63 20.12 -16.27
C PHE A 447 20.07 21.53 -16.15
N LEU A 448 20.76 22.44 -15.45
CA LEU A 448 20.36 23.85 -15.38
C LEU A 448 20.46 24.55 -16.74
N GLY A 449 21.48 24.22 -17.54
CA GLY A 449 21.63 24.68 -18.92
C GLY A 449 20.58 24.09 -19.86
N PHE A 450 20.16 22.84 -19.65
CA PHE A 450 19.13 22.14 -20.41
C PHE A 450 17.74 22.66 -20.08
N ASP A 451 17.42 22.93 -18.81
CA ASP A 451 16.18 23.60 -18.40
C ASP A 451 16.12 25.03 -18.93
N TYR A 452 17.23 25.77 -18.87
CA TYR A 452 17.32 27.11 -19.47
C TYR A 452 17.12 27.06 -21.00
N TRP A 453 17.67 26.05 -21.68
CA TRP A 453 17.49 25.83 -23.12
C TRP A 453 16.07 25.39 -23.48
N LEU A 454 15.43 24.51 -22.70
CA LEU A 454 14.04 24.08 -22.87
C LEU A 454 13.08 25.24 -22.69
N THR A 455 13.27 26.05 -21.65
CA THR A 455 12.45 27.24 -21.37
C THR A 455 12.55 28.27 -22.50
N ARG A 456 13.74 28.41 -23.11
CA ARG A 456 13.97 29.33 -24.23
C ARG A 456 13.48 28.79 -25.58
N LYS A 457 13.44 27.47 -25.77
CA LYS A 457 13.03 26.82 -27.03
C LYS A 457 11.53 26.53 -27.10
N TYR A 458 10.88 26.31 -25.96
CA TYR A 458 9.45 25.95 -25.87
C TYR A 458 8.58 26.97 -25.13
N GLY A 459 9.14 28.10 -24.71
CA GLY A 459 8.41 29.18 -24.05
C GLY A 459 7.48 29.97 -24.99
N LYS A 460 6.34 29.38 -25.39
CA LYS A 460 5.08 30.13 -25.56
C LYS A 460 3.84 29.22 -25.61
N SER A 461 2.88 29.59 -24.76
CA SER A 461 1.46 29.24 -24.71
C SER A 461 1.08 28.00 -23.89
N ASN A 462 0.70 28.20 -22.63
CA ASN A 462 -0.72 28.37 -22.32
C ASN A 462 -0.97 28.93 -20.91
N THR A 463 -1.93 29.84 -20.91
CA THR A 463 -2.60 30.56 -19.83
C THR A 463 -3.49 29.68 -18.95
N MET A 464 -3.52 30.00 -17.63
CA MET A 464 -4.58 29.78 -16.62
C MET A 464 -4.88 28.31 -16.26
N VAL A 465 -5.10 27.91 -15.00
CA VAL A 465 -6.12 28.38 -14.05
C VAL A 465 -5.72 28.03 -12.59
N ASN A 466 -6.06 28.98 -11.72
CA ASN A 466 -6.14 29.06 -10.26
C ASN A 466 -6.47 27.82 -9.39
N ASP A 467 -5.98 27.95 -8.15
CA ASP A 467 -6.56 27.62 -6.82
C ASP A 467 -6.93 26.16 -6.47
N VAL A 468 -6.37 25.65 -5.36
CA VAL A 468 -6.98 25.57 -4.01
C VAL A 468 -6.18 24.59 -3.15
N ILE A 469 -5.68 25.10 -2.02
CA ILE A 469 -5.18 24.36 -0.85
C ILE A 469 -6.38 23.84 -0.06
N PRO A 470 -6.46 22.56 0.37
CA PRO A 470 -7.36 22.18 1.44
C PRO A 470 -6.62 22.15 2.78
N THR A 471 -7.02 23.05 3.66
CA THR A 471 -6.95 22.84 5.11
C THR A 471 -8.08 21.88 5.52
N SER A 472 -7.72 20.81 6.22
CA SER A 472 -8.51 20.21 7.31
C SER A 472 -7.58 19.46 8.24
#